data_AF-A0A7W1N3S9-F1
#
_entry.id   AF-A0A7W1N3S9-F1
#
_cell.length_a   1.000
_cell.length_b   1.000
_cell.length_c   1.000
_cell.angle_alpha   90.00
_cell.angle_beta   90.00
_cell.angle_gamma   90.00
#
_symmetry.space_group_name_H-M   'P 1'
#
loop_
_entity.id
_entity.type
_entity.pdbx_description
1 polymer ?
#
loop_
_entity_poly.entity_id
_entity_poly.type
_entity_poly.pdbx_seq_one_letter_code
_entity_poly.pdbx_strand_id
1 'polypeptide(L)'
;MGVARGAQTMHPGRARASVGSLRSLADHYRVVTWDYQRAAKVGRTPTSFSYRRSTDRAYLRWTIDAWTRHAYIARRQALAVLHHKLAVSLPTAPALRAPLYQRVVYSKRLALRLRKIYPGRVTRTFASARAATDRATLRLWQVRSAQGALAVALHGARTAPQQQVSGWLSQAFLCIHRYEGAWTSNTGNGYYGGLQMDDRFMRRYGAAYVQRWGTADNWPSWAQIAAAARAHASGRGFTPWPNTARACGLI
;
A
#
# COMPACT_ATOMS: atom_id res chain seq x y z
N MET A 1 -60.79 29.99 21.56
CA MET A 1 -60.62 28.55 21.88
C MET A 1 -59.50 28.00 21.01
N GLY A 2 -58.31 27.82 21.58
CA GLY A 2 -57.13 27.33 20.88
C GLY A 2 -56.82 25.89 21.28
N VAL A 3 -56.25 25.13 20.35
CA VAL A 3 -55.29 24.06 20.66
C VAL A 3 -54.32 23.95 19.49
N ALA A 4 -53.19 24.66 19.57
CA ALA A 4 -52.03 24.41 18.72
C ALA A 4 -51.30 23.18 19.28
N ARG A 5 -51.35 22.04 18.57
CA ARG A 5 -50.49 20.89 18.87
C ARG A 5 -49.09 21.17 18.33
N GLY A 6 -48.23 21.70 19.20
CA GLY A 6 -46.79 21.72 18.99
C GLY A 6 -46.24 20.30 19.02
N ALA A 7 -46.03 19.69 17.85
CA ALA A 7 -45.18 18.52 17.73
C ALA A 7 -43.73 18.97 17.96
N GLN A 8 -43.25 18.71 19.18
CA GLN A 8 -41.85 18.87 19.55
C GLN A 8 -40.99 18.04 18.58
N THR A 9 -40.27 18.73 17.69
CA THR A 9 -39.16 18.15 16.95
C THR A 9 -38.06 17.82 17.94
N MET A 10 -38.03 16.59 18.44
CA MET A 10 -36.90 16.08 19.21
C MET A 10 -35.65 16.14 18.33
N HIS A 11 -34.73 17.02 18.71
CA HIS A 11 -33.37 17.05 18.20
C HIS A 11 -32.70 15.69 18.50
N PRO A 12 -32.23 14.92 17.51
CA PRO A 12 -31.48 13.69 17.77
C PRO A 12 -30.11 14.08 18.31
N GLY A 13 -30.03 14.25 19.64
CA GLY A 13 -28.77 14.37 20.36
C GLY A 13 -27.87 13.19 20.01
N ARG A 14 -26.60 13.47 19.66
CA ARG A 14 -25.55 12.47 19.40
C ARG A 14 -25.60 11.36 20.46
N ALA A 15 -26.18 10.21 20.12
CA ALA A 15 -26.20 9.06 21.02
C ALA A 15 -24.77 8.73 21.45
N ARG A 16 -24.52 8.70 22.76
CA ARG A 16 -23.21 8.31 23.32
C ARG A 16 -22.89 6.89 22.85
N ALA A 17 -21.69 6.67 22.30
CA ALA A 17 -21.27 5.37 21.82
C ALA A 17 -21.39 4.30 22.93
N SER A 18 -21.95 3.14 22.59
CA SER A 18 -22.09 2.02 23.53
C SER A 18 -20.71 1.46 23.92
N VAL A 19 -20.62 0.85 25.10
CA VAL A 19 -19.41 0.16 25.58
C VAL A 19 -18.96 -0.89 24.56
N GLY A 20 -19.89 -1.69 24.03
CA GLY A 20 -19.61 -2.67 22.97
C GLY A 20 -19.01 -2.03 21.72
N SER A 21 -19.53 -0.89 21.27
CA SER A 21 -18.96 -0.16 20.13
C SER A 21 -17.55 0.36 20.41
N LEU A 22 -17.23 0.77 21.64
CA LEU A 22 -15.90 1.23 22.00
C LEU A 22 -14.89 0.07 22.02
N ARG A 23 -15.27 -1.09 22.56
CA ARG A 23 -14.45 -2.31 22.54
C ARG A 23 -14.16 -2.77 21.11
N SER A 24 -15.19 -2.80 20.26
CA SER A 24 -15.04 -3.13 18.84
C SER A 24 -14.09 -2.16 18.12
N LEU A 25 -14.14 -0.87 18.46
CA LEU A 25 -13.23 0.12 17.88
C LEU A 25 -11.77 -0.06 18.33
N ALA A 26 -11.54 -0.43 19.59
CA ALA A 26 -10.21 -0.77 20.08
C ALA A 26 -9.66 -2.02 19.35
N ASP A 27 -10.48 -3.07 19.22
CA ASP A 27 -10.11 -4.29 18.50
C ASP A 27 -9.80 -4.02 17.02
N HIS A 28 -10.60 -3.16 16.36
CA HIS A 28 -10.37 -2.73 14.98
C HIS A 28 -8.96 -2.14 14.81
N TYR A 29 -8.59 -1.14 15.62
CA TYR A 29 -7.30 -0.49 15.48
C TYR A 29 -6.13 -1.40 15.87
N ARG A 30 -6.33 -2.31 16.83
CA ARG A 30 -5.33 -3.35 17.14
C ARG A 30 -5.06 -4.27 15.94
N VAL A 31 -6.11 -4.78 15.29
CA VAL A 31 -5.96 -5.64 14.10
C VAL A 31 -5.25 -4.89 12.97
N VAL A 32 -5.69 -3.65 12.66
CA VAL A 32 -5.03 -2.79 11.66
C VAL A 32 -3.56 -2.57 12.00
N THR A 33 -3.23 -2.34 13.28
CA THR A 33 -1.84 -2.17 13.75
C THR A 33 -1.01 -3.42 13.46
N TRP A 34 -1.50 -4.59 13.87
CA TRP A 34 -0.77 -5.84 13.69
C TRP A 34 -0.61 -6.25 12.23
N ASP A 35 -1.58 -5.96 11.36
CA ASP A 35 -1.43 -6.17 9.91
C ASP A 35 -0.29 -5.33 9.34
N TYR A 36 -0.22 -4.05 9.69
CA TYR A 36 0.89 -3.20 9.27
C TYR A 36 2.23 -3.62 9.88
N GLN A 37 2.27 -4.01 11.16
CA GLN A 37 3.50 -4.49 11.78
C GLN A 37 4.02 -5.76 11.09
N ARG A 38 3.14 -6.68 10.72
CA ARG A 38 3.49 -7.85 9.91
C ARG A 38 4.04 -7.45 8.54
N ALA A 39 3.40 -6.49 7.86
CA ALA A 39 3.89 -5.96 6.59
C ALA A 39 5.29 -5.33 6.72
N ALA A 40 5.54 -4.62 7.82
CA ALA A 40 6.83 -4.01 8.13
C ALA A 40 7.88 -5.00 8.64
N LYS A 41 7.51 -6.26 8.92
CA LYS A 41 8.34 -7.27 9.61
C LYS A 41 8.88 -6.80 10.97
N VAL A 42 8.06 -6.05 11.73
CA VAL A 42 8.38 -5.66 13.10
C VAL A 42 7.56 -6.47 14.09
N GLY A 43 8.07 -6.62 15.32
CA GLY A 43 7.36 -7.29 16.41
C GLY A 43 5.98 -6.68 16.66
N ARG A 44 5.00 -7.52 17.00
CA ARG A 44 3.65 -7.04 17.32
C ARG A 44 3.66 -6.28 18.63
N THR A 45 2.98 -5.13 18.69
CA THR A 45 2.75 -4.44 19.96
C THR A 45 1.96 -5.37 20.89
N PRO A 46 2.49 -5.68 22.10
CA PRO A 46 1.82 -6.54 23.06
C PRO A 46 0.48 -5.96 23.52
N THR A 47 -0.41 -6.81 24.02
CA THR A 47 -1.67 -6.38 24.61
C THR A 47 -2.16 -7.39 25.65
N SER A 48 -2.69 -6.88 26.77
CA SER A 48 -3.31 -7.70 27.81
C SER A 48 -4.78 -8.07 27.52
N PHE A 49 -5.37 -7.49 26.47
CA PHE A 49 -6.79 -7.65 26.12
C PHE A 49 -7.80 -7.23 27.21
N SER A 50 -7.37 -6.59 28.29
CA SER A 50 -8.24 -6.18 29.42
C SER A 50 -9.42 -5.29 28.98
N TYR A 51 -9.24 -4.46 27.95
CA TYR A 51 -10.29 -3.63 27.37
C TYR A 51 -11.50 -4.42 26.87
N ARG A 52 -11.37 -5.70 26.50
CA ARG A 52 -12.50 -6.53 26.06
C ARG A 52 -13.53 -6.77 27.17
N ARG A 53 -13.07 -6.75 28.42
CA ARG A 53 -13.91 -6.97 29.61
C ARG A 53 -14.29 -5.66 30.31
N SER A 54 -13.51 -4.58 30.10
CA SER A 54 -13.76 -3.30 30.76
C SER A 54 -15.05 -2.62 30.31
N THR A 55 -15.83 -2.12 31.27
CA THR A 55 -17.01 -1.27 31.06
C THR A 55 -16.69 0.22 31.17
N ASP A 56 -15.49 0.57 31.64
CA ASP A 56 -15.06 1.95 31.80
C ASP A 56 -14.85 2.63 30.45
N ARG A 57 -15.72 3.60 30.15
CA ARG A 57 -15.69 4.37 28.90
C ARG A 57 -14.44 5.23 28.77
N ALA A 58 -13.90 5.76 29.87
CA ALA A 58 -12.69 6.59 29.84
C ALA A 58 -11.49 5.72 29.45
N TYR A 59 -11.31 4.58 30.13
CA TYR A 59 -10.30 3.59 29.77
C TYR A 59 -10.43 3.10 28.32
N LEU A 60 -11.65 2.81 27.86
CA LEU A 60 -11.86 2.38 26.47
C LEU A 60 -11.51 3.47 25.45
N ARG A 61 -11.84 4.74 25.71
CA ARG A 61 -11.46 5.87 24.85
C ARG A 61 -9.95 6.03 24.79
N TRP A 62 -9.29 6.01 25.95
CA TRP A 62 -7.83 6.04 26.02
C TRP A 62 -7.20 4.88 25.22
N THR A 63 -7.75 3.66 25.35
CA THR A 63 -7.31 2.47 24.62
C THR A 63 -7.47 2.64 23.11
N ILE A 64 -8.60 3.19 22.66
CA ILE A 64 -8.85 3.50 21.25
C ILE A 64 -7.81 4.51 20.74
N ASP A 65 -7.53 5.57 21.48
CA ASP A 65 -6.56 6.60 21.08
C ASP A 65 -5.15 6.04 20.99
N ALA A 66 -4.76 5.18 21.95
CA ALA A 66 -3.48 4.48 21.94
C ALA A 66 -3.35 3.59 20.69
N TRP A 67 -4.31 2.70 20.44
CA TRP A 67 -4.29 1.84 19.25
C TRP A 67 -4.39 2.61 17.94
N THR A 68 -5.10 3.74 17.92
CA THR A 68 -5.14 4.61 16.75
C THR A 68 -3.75 5.17 16.45
N ARG A 69 -3.01 5.65 17.46
CA ARG A 69 -1.62 6.11 17.27
C ARG A 69 -0.71 4.99 16.77
N HIS A 70 -0.78 3.81 17.39
CA HIS A 70 0.00 2.65 16.95
C HIS A 70 -0.31 2.25 15.49
N ALA A 71 -1.58 2.25 15.08
CA ALA A 71 -1.96 1.94 13.71
C ALA A 71 -1.35 2.91 12.69
N TYR A 72 -1.25 4.21 13.03
CA TYR A 72 -0.65 5.21 12.15
C TYR A 72 0.86 5.07 12.05
N ILE A 73 1.54 4.81 13.18
CA ILE A 73 2.98 4.57 13.22
C ILE A 73 3.32 3.31 12.42
N ALA A 74 2.62 2.20 12.70
CA ALA A 74 2.81 0.93 12.01
C ALA A 74 2.56 1.08 10.50
N ARG A 75 1.50 1.81 10.09
CA ARG A 75 1.26 2.13 8.67
C ARG A 75 2.45 2.85 8.05
N ARG A 76 2.95 3.92 8.68
CA ARG A 76 4.10 4.67 8.14
C ARG A 76 5.32 3.77 7.96
N GLN A 77 5.65 2.96 8.96
CA GLN A 77 6.76 2.01 8.90
C GLN A 77 6.57 0.99 7.77
N ALA A 78 5.38 0.38 7.67
CA ALA A 78 5.06 -0.58 6.62
C ALA A 78 5.19 0.02 5.22
N LEU A 79 4.61 1.20 4.99
CA LEU A 79 4.66 1.84 3.68
C LEU A 79 6.08 2.31 3.33
N ALA A 80 6.89 2.74 4.30
CA ALA A 80 8.30 3.05 4.07
C ALA A 80 9.10 1.81 3.63
N VAL A 81 8.89 0.67 4.30
CA VAL A 81 9.51 -0.61 3.91
C VAL A 81 9.07 -1.02 2.51
N LEU A 82 7.77 -0.94 2.20
CA LEU A 82 7.26 -1.29 0.88
C LEU A 82 7.78 -0.35 -0.22
N HIS A 83 7.80 0.95 0.04
CA HIS A 83 8.36 1.95 -0.87
C HIS A 83 9.84 1.64 -1.14
N HIS A 84 10.64 1.42 -0.11
CA HIS A 84 12.07 1.13 -0.26
C HIS A 84 12.32 -0.19 -0.99
N LYS A 85 11.60 -1.27 -0.65
CA LYS A 85 11.84 -2.60 -1.22
C LYS A 85 11.30 -2.79 -2.64
N LEU A 86 10.18 -2.15 -2.96
CA LEU A 86 9.49 -2.35 -4.24
C LEU A 86 9.65 -1.15 -5.18
N ALA A 87 10.20 -0.03 -4.69
CA ALA A 87 10.32 1.24 -5.40
C ALA A 87 8.99 1.71 -6.01
N VAL A 88 7.89 1.49 -5.29
CA VAL A 88 6.53 1.85 -5.72
C VAL A 88 6.10 3.19 -5.11
N SER A 89 5.55 4.08 -5.93
CA SER A 89 4.90 5.29 -5.43
C SER A 89 3.59 4.96 -4.70
N LEU A 90 3.51 5.41 -3.45
CA LEU A 90 2.37 5.24 -2.54
C LEU A 90 1.87 6.63 -2.09
N PRO A 91 0.56 6.80 -1.85
CA PRO A 91 0.00 8.10 -1.48
C PRO A 91 0.55 8.59 -0.13
N THR A 92 0.76 9.90 -0.03
CA THR A 92 1.15 10.58 1.22
C THR A 92 0.02 10.53 2.24
N ALA A 93 0.36 10.17 3.47
CA ALA A 93 -0.60 10.06 4.56
C ALA A 93 -1.07 11.45 5.06
N PRO A 94 -2.38 11.66 5.27
CA PRO A 94 -2.86 12.85 5.95
C PRO A 94 -2.51 12.79 7.45
N ALA A 95 -2.55 13.95 8.11
CA ALA A 95 -2.40 14.05 9.56
C ALA A 95 -3.47 13.21 10.29
N LEU A 96 -3.16 12.75 11.52
CA LEU A 96 -4.07 11.94 12.33
C LEU A 96 -5.43 12.61 12.56
N ARG A 97 -5.41 13.93 12.75
CA ARG A 97 -6.58 14.78 13.00
C ARG A 97 -7.16 15.41 11.72
N ALA A 98 -6.70 14.97 10.54
CA ALA A 98 -7.26 15.44 9.28
C ALA A 98 -8.78 15.16 9.19
N PRO A 99 -9.54 15.98 8.43
CA PRO A 99 -10.96 15.78 8.21
C PRO A 99 -11.28 14.34 7.77
N LEU A 100 -12.45 13.84 8.21
CA LEU A 100 -12.87 12.45 7.97
C LEU A 100 -12.82 12.08 6.48
N TYR A 101 -13.31 12.96 5.61
CA TYR A 101 -13.31 12.73 4.16
C TYR A 101 -11.89 12.50 3.62
N GLN A 102 -10.89 13.28 4.04
CA GLN A 102 -9.49 13.12 3.59
C GLN A 102 -8.93 11.77 4.02
N ARG A 103 -9.25 11.33 5.24
CA ARG A 103 -8.82 10.03 5.77
C ARG A 103 -9.47 8.88 5.00
N VAL A 104 -10.75 8.99 4.65
CA VAL A 104 -11.47 8.01 3.83
C VAL A 104 -10.85 7.93 2.43
N VAL A 105 -10.68 9.09 1.77
CA VAL A 105 -10.07 9.19 0.43
C VAL A 105 -8.67 8.59 0.42
N TYR A 106 -7.85 8.92 1.42
CA TYR A 106 -6.51 8.37 1.57
C TYR A 106 -6.53 6.85 1.72
N SER A 107 -7.29 6.31 2.69
CA SER A 107 -7.34 4.86 2.95
C SER A 107 -7.86 4.10 1.73
N LYS A 108 -8.84 4.66 1.01
CA LYS A 108 -9.34 4.12 -0.26
C LYS A 108 -8.24 4.09 -1.31
N ARG A 109 -7.60 5.23 -1.58
CA ARG A 109 -6.52 5.34 -2.59
C ARG A 109 -5.38 4.37 -2.28
N LEU A 110 -4.97 4.29 -1.01
CA LEU A 110 -3.93 3.38 -0.56
C LEU A 110 -4.32 1.91 -0.80
N ALA A 111 -5.52 1.49 -0.38
CA ALA A 111 -5.99 0.13 -0.58
C ALA A 111 -6.06 -0.25 -2.07
N LEU A 112 -6.53 0.65 -2.92
CA LEU A 112 -6.60 0.43 -4.37
C LEU A 112 -5.21 0.32 -4.99
N ARG A 113 -4.27 1.20 -4.60
CA ARG A 113 -2.87 1.16 -5.08
C ARG A 113 -2.17 -0.12 -4.67
N LEU A 114 -2.28 -0.51 -3.39
CA LEU A 114 -1.72 -1.76 -2.88
C LEU A 114 -2.32 -2.98 -3.59
N ARG A 115 -3.63 -2.98 -3.85
CA ARG A 115 -4.30 -4.05 -4.61
C ARG A 115 -3.85 -4.13 -6.07
N LYS A 116 -3.57 -2.99 -6.70
CA LYS A 116 -2.97 -2.93 -8.05
C LYS A 116 -1.57 -3.54 -8.06
N ILE A 117 -0.77 -3.34 -7.01
CA ILE A 117 0.52 -4.02 -6.85
C ILE A 117 0.29 -5.52 -6.67
N TYR A 118 -0.55 -5.92 -5.71
CA TYR A 118 -0.91 -7.32 -5.45
C TYR A 118 -2.29 -7.48 -4.82
N PRO A 119 -3.17 -8.40 -5.28
CA PRO A 119 -2.98 -9.45 -6.30
C PRO A 119 -3.07 -9.01 -7.77
N GLY A 120 -3.13 -7.71 -8.07
CA GLY A 120 -2.98 -7.22 -9.45
C GLY A 120 -4.29 -6.90 -10.19
N ARG A 121 -5.46 -7.04 -9.54
CA ARG A 121 -6.74 -6.60 -10.12
C ARG A 121 -7.60 -5.89 -9.07
N VAL A 122 -8.06 -4.70 -9.43
CA VAL A 122 -9.10 -3.95 -8.71
C VAL A 122 -10.41 -4.20 -9.43
N THR A 123 -11.32 -4.96 -8.82
CA THR A 123 -12.65 -5.19 -9.41
C THR A 123 -13.55 -3.99 -9.15
N ARG A 124 -14.54 -3.75 -10.03
CA ARG A 124 -15.58 -2.72 -9.81
C ARG A 124 -16.22 -2.88 -8.43
N THR A 125 -16.56 -4.12 -8.04
CA THR A 125 -17.11 -4.48 -6.73
C THR A 125 -16.20 -4.11 -5.55
N PHE A 126 -14.89 -4.20 -5.72
CA PHE A 126 -13.95 -3.77 -4.67
C PHE A 126 -13.91 -2.24 -4.56
N ALA A 127 -13.86 -1.55 -5.71
CA ALA A 127 -13.75 -0.09 -5.80
C ALA A 127 -15.06 0.65 -5.40
N SER A 128 -16.21 -0.02 -5.54
CA SER A 128 -17.55 0.56 -5.39
C SER A 128 -18.08 0.65 -3.96
N ALA A 129 -17.28 0.35 -2.92
CA ALA A 129 -17.71 0.62 -1.55
C ALA A 129 -18.07 2.12 -1.45
N ARG A 130 -19.36 2.38 -1.22
CA ARG A 130 -20.09 3.61 -1.54
C ARG A 130 -19.41 4.88 -1.03
N ALA A 131 -19.70 5.99 -1.71
CA ALA A 131 -19.22 7.36 -1.48
C ALA A 131 -19.60 7.98 -0.11
N ALA A 132 -20.06 7.17 0.86
CA ALA A 132 -20.34 7.63 2.21
C ALA A 132 -19.03 8.04 2.90
N THR A 133 -18.93 9.29 3.32
CA THR A 133 -17.79 9.85 4.07
C THR A 133 -17.96 9.64 5.57
N ASP A 134 -18.35 8.44 5.98
CA ASP A 134 -18.63 8.11 7.38
C ASP A 134 -17.50 7.30 8.05
N ARG A 135 -17.62 7.11 9.37
CA ARG A 135 -16.62 6.37 10.17
C ARG A 135 -16.59 4.88 9.84
N ALA A 136 -17.72 4.29 9.41
CA ALA A 136 -17.76 2.88 9.02
C ALA A 136 -16.96 2.64 7.74
N THR A 137 -17.13 3.51 6.75
CA THR A 137 -16.41 3.49 5.49
C THR A 137 -14.91 3.72 5.69
N LEU A 138 -14.53 4.63 6.60
CA LEU A 138 -13.13 4.78 6.98
C LEU A 138 -12.54 3.46 7.52
N ARG A 139 -13.24 2.82 8.47
CA ARG A 139 -12.78 1.55 9.07
C ARG A 139 -12.63 0.45 8.02
N LEU A 140 -13.62 0.30 7.13
CA LEU A 140 -13.54 -0.64 6.01
C LEU A 140 -12.27 -0.44 5.18
N TRP A 141 -12.00 0.81 4.76
CA TRP A 141 -10.83 1.10 3.93
C TRP A 141 -9.52 0.98 4.68
N GLN A 142 -9.48 1.25 6.00
CA GLN A 142 -8.29 1.01 6.84
C GLN A 142 -7.93 -0.47 6.91
N VAL A 143 -8.91 -1.37 7.11
CA VAL A 143 -8.67 -2.82 7.09
C VAL A 143 -8.16 -3.25 5.72
N ARG A 144 -8.83 -2.83 4.64
CA ARG A 144 -8.42 -3.16 3.27
C ARG A 144 -7.01 -2.66 2.95
N SER A 145 -6.63 -1.47 3.41
CA SER A 145 -5.28 -0.96 3.18
C SER A 145 -4.22 -1.70 4.00
N ALA A 146 -4.54 -2.14 5.23
CA ALA A 146 -3.61 -2.92 6.05
C ALA A 146 -3.40 -4.32 5.48
N GLN A 147 -4.49 -4.99 5.11
CA GLN A 147 -4.45 -6.29 4.43
C GLN A 147 -3.74 -6.21 3.08
N GLY A 148 -3.99 -5.15 2.30
CA GLY A 148 -3.28 -4.90 1.05
C GLY A 148 -1.77 -4.75 1.26
N ALA A 149 -1.33 -4.02 2.29
CA ALA A 149 0.08 -3.87 2.60
C ALA A 149 0.70 -5.21 3.00
N LEU A 150 0.01 -5.99 3.83
CA LEU A 150 0.44 -7.34 4.21
C LEU A 150 0.55 -8.27 3.00
N ALA A 151 -0.46 -8.26 2.11
CA ALA A 151 -0.46 -9.09 0.92
C ALA A 151 0.70 -8.72 -0.03
N VAL A 152 0.97 -7.43 -0.22
CA VAL A 152 2.12 -6.94 -1.00
C VAL A 152 3.45 -7.40 -0.35
N ALA A 153 3.59 -7.25 0.97
CA ALA A 153 4.80 -7.67 1.68
C ALA A 153 5.04 -9.19 1.59
N LEU A 154 3.99 -9.99 1.79
CA LEU A 154 4.06 -11.46 1.69
C LEU A 154 4.35 -11.90 0.25
N HIS A 155 3.76 -11.26 -0.74
CA HIS A 155 4.04 -11.60 -2.14
C HIS A 155 5.46 -11.24 -2.53
N GLY A 156 5.94 -10.04 -2.21
CA GLY A 156 7.33 -9.64 -2.48
C GLY A 156 8.34 -10.61 -1.86
N ALA A 157 8.04 -11.15 -0.67
CA ALA A 157 8.87 -12.17 -0.04
C ALA A 157 8.84 -13.53 -0.77
N ARG A 158 7.75 -13.88 -1.46
CA ARG A 158 7.61 -15.15 -2.22
C ARG A 158 8.13 -15.06 -3.65
N THR A 159 8.02 -13.90 -4.30
CA THR A 159 8.54 -13.72 -5.66
C THR A 159 10.05 -13.54 -5.71
N ALA A 160 10.68 -13.02 -4.64
CA ALA A 160 12.13 -12.88 -4.60
C ALA A 160 12.88 -14.24 -4.76
N PRO A 161 12.46 -15.35 -4.13
CA PRO A 161 13.05 -16.67 -4.39
C PRO A 161 12.66 -17.31 -5.73
N GLN A 162 11.47 -17.03 -6.26
CA GLN A 162 10.94 -17.67 -7.48
C GLN A 162 11.39 -16.99 -8.78
N GLN A 163 11.99 -15.81 -8.69
CA GLN A 163 12.68 -15.16 -9.80
C GLN A 163 14.17 -15.34 -9.61
N GLN A 164 14.69 -16.48 -10.07
CA GLN A 164 16.11 -16.84 -10.08
C GLN A 164 16.93 -15.91 -11.00
N VAL A 165 16.92 -14.61 -10.76
CA VAL A 165 17.97 -13.72 -11.26
C VAL A 165 19.13 -13.90 -10.30
N SER A 166 20.29 -14.32 -10.80
CA SER A 166 21.47 -14.49 -9.95
C SER A 166 21.77 -13.19 -9.20
N GLY A 167 22.37 -13.29 -8.01
CA GLY A 167 22.72 -12.13 -7.21
C GLY A 167 23.59 -11.14 -7.98
N TRP A 168 24.58 -11.66 -8.73
CA TRP A 168 25.42 -10.87 -9.62
C TRP A 168 24.61 -10.14 -10.70
N LEU A 169 23.73 -10.83 -11.42
CA LEU A 169 22.97 -10.21 -12.51
C LEU A 169 21.99 -9.14 -11.99
N SER A 170 21.42 -9.39 -10.80
CA SER A 170 20.60 -8.38 -10.12
C SER A 170 21.41 -7.13 -9.77
N GLN A 171 22.65 -7.30 -9.29
CA GLN A 171 23.54 -6.17 -8.98
C GLN A 171 24.02 -5.42 -10.23
N ALA A 172 24.26 -6.14 -11.33
CA ALA A 172 24.59 -5.53 -12.61
C ALA A 172 23.48 -4.57 -13.08
N PHE A 173 22.21 -4.99 -13.01
CA PHE A 173 21.09 -4.10 -13.33
C PHE A 173 20.87 -2.99 -12.33
N LEU A 174 21.18 -3.21 -11.04
CA LEU A 174 21.16 -2.12 -10.05
C LEU A 174 22.24 -1.07 -10.33
N CYS A 175 23.42 -1.47 -10.83
CA CYS A 175 24.44 -0.52 -11.29
C CYS A 175 23.95 0.29 -12.51
N ILE A 176 23.40 -0.37 -13.53
CA ILE A 176 22.82 0.31 -14.71
C ILE A 176 21.76 1.32 -14.26
N HIS A 177 20.81 0.89 -13.43
CA HIS A 177 19.74 1.72 -12.90
C HIS A 177 20.24 3.03 -12.26
N ARG A 178 21.39 3.01 -11.55
CA ARG A 178 21.99 4.20 -10.93
C ARG A 178 22.25 5.33 -11.93
N TYR A 179 22.52 5.01 -13.20
CA TYR A 179 22.85 5.96 -14.25
C TYR A 179 21.69 6.27 -15.20
N GLU A 180 20.59 5.50 -15.12
CA GLU A 180 19.45 5.65 -16.01
C GLU A 180 18.41 6.61 -15.40
N GLY A 181 17.38 6.11 -14.73
CA GLY A 181 16.30 6.92 -14.18
C GLY A 181 15.73 6.37 -12.89
N ALA A 182 14.87 7.13 -12.23
CA ALA A 182 14.13 6.61 -11.07
C ALA A 182 13.25 5.41 -11.47
N TRP A 183 13.00 4.46 -10.55
CA TRP A 183 12.15 3.29 -10.83
C TRP A 183 10.74 3.64 -11.35
N THR A 184 10.26 4.84 -11.01
CA THR A 184 8.97 5.39 -11.43
C THR A 184 9.09 6.41 -12.57
N SER A 185 10.22 6.46 -13.28
CA SER A 185 10.50 7.43 -14.34
C SER A 185 9.53 7.29 -15.50
N ASN A 186 8.89 8.39 -15.87
CA ASN A 186 8.06 8.53 -17.07
C ASN A 186 8.12 10.00 -17.51
N THR A 187 9.18 10.35 -18.20
CA THR A 187 9.48 11.74 -18.61
C THR A 187 8.83 12.13 -19.94
N GLY A 188 8.09 11.20 -20.58
CA GLY A 188 7.52 11.40 -21.91
C GLY A 188 8.49 11.15 -23.07
N ASN A 189 9.71 10.66 -22.80
CA ASN A 189 10.71 10.37 -23.83
C ASN A 189 10.56 8.97 -24.49
N GLY A 190 9.47 8.26 -24.22
CA GLY A 190 9.20 6.92 -24.75
C GLY A 190 9.84 5.76 -23.98
N TYR A 191 10.63 6.04 -22.94
CA TYR A 191 11.25 5.06 -22.06
C TYR A 191 10.66 5.14 -20.65
N TYR A 192 10.55 3.98 -20.00
CA TYR A 192 9.82 3.86 -18.75
C TYR A 192 10.62 3.13 -17.67
N GLY A 193 10.44 3.60 -16.44
CA GLY A 193 11.00 2.98 -15.25
C GLY A 193 12.50 3.18 -15.09
N GLY A 194 13.07 2.48 -14.11
CA GLY A 194 14.43 2.71 -13.64
C GLY A 194 15.51 2.17 -14.57
N LEU A 195 15.15 1.27 -15.47
CA LEU A 195 16.01 0.77 -16.54
C LEU A 195 15.62 1.34 -17.90
N GLN A 196 14.82 2.42 -17.94
CA GLN A 196 14.47 3.15 -19.17
C GLN A 196 14.10 2.19 -20.32
N MET A 197 13.08 1.34 -20.12
CA MET A 197 12.66 0.34 -21.10
C MET A 197 11.60 0.93 -22.05
N ASP A 198 11.75 0.71 -23.35
CA ASP A 198 10.72 1.08 -24.33
C ASP A 198 9.55 0.07 -24.40
N ASP A 199 8.48 0.42 -25.10
CA ASP A 199 7.28 -0.43 -25.24
C ASP A 199 7.58 -1.79 -25.89
N ARG A 200 8.47 -1.87 -26.89
CA ARG A 200 8.84 -3.13 -27.54
C ARG A 200 9.58 -4.05 -26.58
N PHE A 201 10.55 -3.51 -25.84
CA PHE A 201 11.29 -4.21 -24.81
C PHE A 201 10.36 -4.76 -23.73
N MET A 202 9.48 -3.90 -23.21
CA MET A 202 8.52 -4.26 -22.17
C MET A 202 7.56 -5.35 -22.64
N ARG A 203 7.01 -5.26 -23.86
CA ARG A 203 6.14 -6.30 -24.41
C ARG A 203 6.87 -7.62 -24.62
N ARG A 204 8.13 -7.58 -25.08
CA ARG A 204 8.91 -8.79 -25.36
C ARG A 204 9.33 -9.53 -24.09
N TYR A 205 9.82 -8.82 -23.08
CA TYR A 205 10.45 -9.43 -21.90
C TYR A 205 9.63 -9.28 -20.61
N GLY A 206 8.55 -8.52 -20.66
CA GLY A 206 7.68 -8.20 -19.53
C GLY A 206 6.20 -8.26 -19.88
N ALA A 207 5.77 -9.02 -20.89
CA ALA A 207 4.37 -9.08 -21.34
C ALA A 207 3.35 -9.21 -20.19
N ALA A 208 3.60 -10.12 -19.25
CA ALA A 208 2.73 -10.31 -18.08
C ALA A 208 2.70 -9.07 -17.15
N TYR A 209 3.79 -8.31 -17.08
CA TYR A 209 3.88 -7.06 -16.34
C TYR A 209 3.17 -5.92 -17.07
N VAL A 210 3.29 -5.86 -18.41
CA VAL A 210 2.54 -4.91 -19.24
C VAL A 210 1.05 -5.09 -19.05
N GLN A 211 0.55 -6.32 -19.18
CA GLN A 211 -0.87 -6.64 -18.99
C GLN A 211 -1.37 -6.28 -17.58
N ARG A 212 -0.49 -6.32 -16.59
CA ARG A 212 -0.85 -6.11 -15.18
C ARG A 212 -0.76 -4.66 -14.74
N TRP A 213 0.30 -3.97 -15.12
CA TRP A 213 0.68 -2.66 -14.58
C TRP A 213 0.78 -1.57 -15.64
N GLY A 214 0.76 -1.92 -16.93
CA GLY A 214 1.03 -0.99 -18.02
C GLY A 214 2.53 -0.84 -18.23
N THR A 215 3.00 0.40 -18.33
CA THR A 215 4.41 0.73 -18.53
C THR A 215 5.26 0.51 -17.26
N ALA A 216 6.58 0.41 -17.43
CA ALA A 216 7.52 -0.04 -16.40
C ALA A 216 7.61 0.88 -15.17
N ASP A 217 7.28 2.17 -15.29
CA ASP A 217 7.15 3.11 -14.17
C ASP A 217 6.10 2.68 -13.13
N ASN A 218 5.18 1.79 -13.52
CA ASN A 218 4.16 1.22 -12.63
C ASN A 218 4.55 -0.16 -12.08
N TRP A 219 5.68 -0.71 -12.51
CA TRP A 219 6.12 -2.04 -12.11
C TRP A 219 6.94 -1.94 -10.82
N PRO A 220 6.82 -2.91 -9.90
CA PRO A 220 7.82 -3.07 -8.84
C PRO A 220 9.24 -3.20 -9.43
N SER A 221 10.25 -2.69 -8.73
CA SER A 221 11.66 -2.76 -9.18
C SER A 221 12.10 -4.18 -9.56
N TRP A 222 11.72 -5.20 -8.78
CA TRP A 222 12.01 -6.60 -9.10
C TRP A 222 11.46 -7.03 -10.46
N ALA A 223 10.31 -6.50 -10.89
CA ALA A 223 9.70 -6.89 -12.17
C ALA A 223 10.46 -6.26 -13.34
N GLN A 224 10.97 -5.05 -13.16
CA GLN A 224 11.85 -4.41 -14.12
C GLN A 224 13.17 -5.19 -14.25
N ILE A 225 13.80 -5.55 -13.13
CA ILE A 225 15.02 -6.37 -13.10
C ILE A 225 14.77 -7.74 -13.72
N ALA A 226 13.63 -8.39 -13.43
CA ALA A 226 13.28 -9.68 -14.02
C ALA A 226 13.06 -9.60 -15.54
N ALA A 227 12.47 -8.51 -16.05
CA ALA A 227 12.36 -8.29 -17.50
C ALA A 227 13.74 -8.08 -18.13
N ALA A 228 14.62 -7.30 -17.51
CA ALA A 228 15.98 -7.11 -17.97
C ALA A 228 16.81 -8.40 -17.95
N ALA A 229 16.67 -9.21 -16.90
CA ALA A 229 17.29 -10.52 -16.81
C ALA A 229 16.81 -11.48 -17.91
N ARG A 230 15.52 -11.44 -18.27
CA ARG A 230 15.00 -12.19 -19.42
C ARG A 230 15.59 -11.72 -20.75
N ALA A 231 15.81 -10.42 -20.93
CA ALA A 231 16.47 -9.90 -22.12
C ALA A 231 17.94 -10.32 -22.21
N HIS A 232 18.65 -10.29 -21.07
CA HIS A 232 20.03 -10.77 -20.98
C HIS A 232 20.11 -12.26 -21.34
N ALA A 233 19.24 -13.09 -20.73
CA ALA A 233 19.18 -14.52 -21.00
C ALA A 233 18.78 -14.87 -22.45
N SER A 234 18.08 -13.96 -23.16
CA SER A 234 17.74 -14.15 -24.58
C SER A 234 18.88 -13.79 -25.54
N GLY A 235 20.10 -13.59 -25.05
CA GLY A 235 21.27 -13.26 -25.86
C GLY A 235 21.50 -11.77 -26.13
N ARG A 236 20.66 -10.86 -25.61
CA ARG A 236 20.94 -9.41 -25.75
C ARG A 236 22.08 -8.94 -24.84
N GLY A 237 22.43 -9.70 -23.81
CA GLY A 237 23.39 -9.26 -22.79
C GLY A 237 22.98 -7.93 -22.17
N PHE A 238 23.93 -7.02 -21.99
CA PHE A 238 23.70 -5.64 -21.52
C PHE A 238 23.62 -4.59 -22.64
N THR A 239 23.63 -5.01 -23.90
CA THR A 239 23.59 -4.10 -25.07
C THR A 239 22.39 -3.15 -25.17
N PRO A 240 21.22 -3.41 -24.54
CA PRO A 240 20.16 -2.39 -24.47
C PRO A 240 20.56 -1.13 -23.68
N TRP A 241 21.64 -1.21 -22.89
CA TRP A 241 22.15 -0.14 -22.04
C TRP A 241 23.63 0.13 -22.33
N PRO A 242 24.03 0.50 -23.55
CA PRO A 242 25.42 0.40 -24.00
C PRO A 242 26.39 1.30 -23.21
N ASN A 243 25.97 2.53 -22.90
CA ASN A 243 26.83 3.49 -22.19
C ASN A 243 26.91 3.18 -20.70
N THR A 244 25.78 2.86 -20.07
CA THR A 244 25.70 2.57 -18.64
C THR A 244 26.25 1.19 -18.31
N ALA A 245 26.13 0.20 -19.20
CA ALA A 245 26.80 -1.08 -19.08
C ALA A 245 28.33 -0.95 -19.09
N ARG A 246 28.91 -0.11 -19.97
CA ARG A 246 30.36 0.20 -19.94
C ARG A 246 30.76 0.90 -18.65
N ALA A 247 29.97 1.89 -18.20
CA ALA A 247 30.22 2.58 -16.93
C ALA A 247 30.14 1.64 -15.71
N CYS A 248 29.49 0.49 -15.85
CA CYS A 248 29.41 -0.57 -14.86
C CYS A 248 30.41 -1.71 -15.08
N GLY A 249 31.26 -1.66 -16.12
CA GLY A 249 32.24 -2.71 -16.43
C GLY A 249 31.63 -4.03 -16.89
N LEU A 250 30.46 -3.98 -17.54
CA LEU A 250 29.69 -5.17 -17.93
C LEU A 250 29.91 -5.60 -19.39
N ILE A 251 30.40 -4.68 -20.24
CA ILE A 251 30.74 -4.86 -21.66
C ILE A 251 31.93 -3.98 -22.03
#